data_AF-A0A6B3GGI9-F1
#
_entry.id   AF-A0A6B3GGI9-F1
#
_cell.length_a   1.000
_cell.length_b   1.000
_cell.length_c   1.000
_cell.angle_alpha   90.00
_cell.angle_beta   90.00
_cell.angle_gamma   90.00
#
_symmetry.space_group_name_H-M   'P 1'
#
loop_
_entity.id
_entity.type
_entity.pdbx_description
1 polymer ?
#
loop_
_entity_poly.entity_id
_entity_poly.type
_entity_poly.pdbx_seq_one_letter_code
_entity_poly.pdbx_strand_id
1 'polypeptide(L)' 'MAKEKDTGRKMIAQNKKARHDYSILDTYECGLVLMGTEVKSLRMGRASLVDGFVQIDDHEAW' A
#
# COMPACT_ATOMS: atom_id res chain seq x y z
N MET A 1 2.51 20.09 15.06
CA MET A 1 3.24 18.81 14.97
C MET A 1 4.01 18.81 13.67
N ALA A 2 5.32 18.56 13.73
CA ALA A 2 6.28 18.85 12.67
C ALA A 2 6.00 18.05 11.38
N LYS A 3 5.97 18.74 10.25
CA LYS A 3 5.92 18.14 8.91
C LYS A 3 7.35 17.73 8.55
N GLU A 4 7.68 16.45 8.76
CA GLU A 4 8.99 15.91 8.43
C GLU A 4 9.28 16.01 6.93
N LYS A 5 10.57 16.19 6.66
CA LYS A 5 11.16 16.62 5.41
C LYS A 5 10.97 15.59 4.30
N ASP A 6 10.85 16.12 3.09
CA ASP A 6 10.77 15.42 1.81
C ASP A 6 11.85 14.35 1.62
N THR A 7 11.50 13.09 1.87
CA THR A 7 12.30 11.93 1.49
C THR A 7 11.77 11.31 0.20
N GLY A 8 11.28 12.08 -0.79
CA GLY A 8 10.88 11.58 -2.13
C GLY A 8 9.78 10.49 -2.17
N ARG A 9 9.31 10.01 -1.02
CA ARG A 9 8.32 8.96 -0.83
C ARG A 9 6.98 9.62 -0.56
N LYS A 10 6.21 9.79 -1.62
CA LYS A 10 4.81 10.20 -1.53
C LYS A 10 3.95 8.96 -1.25
N MET A 11 3.17 8.98 -0.17
CA MET A 11 2.15 7.96 0.06
C MET A 11 1.13 8.01 -1.10
N ILE A 12 1.01 6.92 -1.84
CA ILE A 12 0.15 6.84 -3.03
C ILE A 12 -1.25 6.34 -2.70
N ALA A 13 -1.35 5.29 -1.89
CA ALA A 13 -2.60 4.67 -1.52
C ALA A 13 -2.52 4.16 -0.07
N GLN A 14 -3.65 4.22 0.64
CA GLN A 14 -3.76 3.69 1.99
C GLN A 14 -5.17 3.13 2.19
N ASN A 15 -5.28 1.87 2.59
CA ASN A 15 -6.57 1.32 3.00
C ASN A 15 -6.92 1.83 4.40
N LYS A 16 -7.77 2.86 4.47
CA LYS A 16 -8.26 3.42 5.74
C LYS A 16 -9.29 2.51 6.40
N LYS A 17 -10.08 1.77 5.61
CA LYS A 17 -11.11 0.84 6.10
C LYS A 17 -10.49 -0.30 6.88
N ALA A 18 -9.40 -0.90 6.38
CA ALA A 18 -8.67 -1.96 7.08
C ALA A 18 -8.17 -1.52 8.47
N ARG A 19 -7.76 -0.26 8.63
CA ARG A 19 -7.32 0.29 9.93
C ARG A 19 -8.45 0.58 10.91
N HIS A 20 -9.67 0.69 10.42
CA HIS A 20 -10.86 0.93 11.25
C HIS A 20 -11.52 -0.39 11.64
N ASP A 21 -11.63 -1.32 10.70
CA ASP A 21 -12.38 -2.56 10.87
C ASP A 21 -11.55 -3.67 11.55
N TYR A 22 -10.22 -3.58 11.49
CA TYR A 22 -9.30 -4.57 12.06
C TYR A 22 -8.24 -3.93 12.94
N SER A 23 -7.80 -4.68 13.96
CA SER A 23 -6.61 -4.33 14.74
C SER A 23 -5.38 -4.93 14.06
N ILE A 24 -4.47 -4.08 13.59
CA ILE A 24 -3.22 -4.50 12.97
C ILE A 24 -2.26 -4.95 14.07
N LEU A 25 -1.91 -6.24 14.08
CA LEU A 25 -0.98 -6.81 15.06
C LEU A 25 0.47 -6.69 14.61
N ASP A 26 0.72 -6.87 13.31
CA ASP A 26 2.05 -6.85 12.71
C ASP A 26 2.00 -6.23 11.30
N THR A 27 3.11 -5.66 10.85
CA THR A 27 3.25 -4.98 9.57
C THR A 27 4.49 -5.45 8.82
N TYR A 28 4.30 -5.89 7.59
CA TYR A 28 5.36 -6.37 6.71
C TYR A 28 5.59 -5.40 5.56
N GLU A 29 6.85 -5.27 5.13
CA GLU A 29 7.22 -4.52 3.92
C GLU A 29 7.37 -5.49 2.74
N CYS A 30 6.61 -5.26 1.67
CA CYS A 30 6.63 -6.09 0.46
C CYS A 30 6.83 -5.22 -0.79
N GLY A 31 7.43 -5.80 -1.83
CA GLY A 31 7.50 -5.19 -3.16
C GLY A 31 6.39 -5.70 -4.06
N LEU A 32 5.60 -4.79 -4.64
CA LEU A 32 4.62 -5.12 -5.69
C LEU A 32 5.27 -4.96 -7.07
N VAL A 33 5.21 -6.02 -7.87
CA VAL A 33 5.60 -5.97 -9.28
C VAL A 33 4.43 -5.41 -10.08
N LEU A 34 4.65 -4.30 -10.78
CA LEU A 34 3.61 -3.59 -11.53
C LEU A 34 4.03 -3.35 -12.97
N MET A 35 3.04 -3.33 -13.86
CA MET A 35 3.18 -2.99 -15.26
C MET A 35 3.12 -1.47 -15.45
N GLY A 36 3.74 -0.94 -16.52
CA GLY A 36 3.92 0.51 -16.70
C GLY A 36 2.62 1.34 -16.67
N THR A 37 1.49 0.77 -17.09
CA THR A 37 0.16 1.41 -17.01
C THR A 37 -0.33 1.55 -15.57
N GLU A 38 -0.07 0.57 -14.71
CA GLU A 38 -0.46 0.56 -13.29
C GLU A 38 0.34 1.61 -12.51
N VAL A 39 1.65 1.71 -12.79
CA VAL A 39 2.51 2.76 -12.22
C VAL A 39 1.97 4.16 -12.53
N LYS A 40 1.50 4.38 -13.77
CA LYS A 40 0.89 5.66 -14.17
C LYS A 40 -0.40 5.94 -13.40
N SER A 41 -1.28 4.95 -13.26
CA SER A 41 -2.54 5.06 -12.51
C SER A 41 -2.31 5.36 -11.02
N LEU A 42 -1.37 4.65 -10.39
CA LEU A 42 -0.94 4.90 -9.01
C LEU A 42 -0.41 6.32 -8.83
N ARG A 43 0.47 6.81 -9.71
CA ARG A 43 1.00 8.18 -9.64
C ARG A 43 -0.09 9.26 -9.76
N MET A 44 -1.18 8.96 -10.49
CA MET A 44 -2.36 9.82 -10.59
C MET A 44 -3.31 9.72 -9.37
N GLY A 45 -2.97 8.91 -8.36
CA GLY A 45 -3.79 8.70 -7.16
C GLY A 45 -5.03 7.83 -7.40
N ARG A 46 -5.08 7.11 -8.53
CA ARG A 46 -6.20 6.24 -8.89
C ARG A 46 -5.91 4.81 -8.44
N ALA A 47 -6.03 4.57 -7.15
CA ALA A 47 -5.80 3.26 -6.54
C ALA A 47 -6.86 2.99 -5.46
N SER A 48 -7.48 1.82 -5.49
CA SER A 48 -8.35 1.34 -4.42
C SER A 48 -7.78 0.04 -3.88
N LEU A 49 -7.58 -0.02 -2.56
CA LEU A 49 -7.14 -1.22 -1.84
C LEU A 49 -8.30 -1.82 -1.03
N VAL A 50 -9.53 -1.47 -1.37
CA VAL A 50 -10.74 -1.90 -0.66
C VAL A 50 -11.08 -3.33 -1.05
N ASP A 51 -11.46 -4.14 -0.07
CA ASP A 51 -11.87 -5.55 -0.21
C ASP A 51 -10.81 -6.49 -0.85
N GLY A 52 -9.53 -6.09 -0.82
CA GLY A 52 -8.40 -6.96 -1.15
C GLY A 52 -7.92 -7.78 0.05
N PHE A 53 -7.42 -8.98 -0.21
CA PHE A 53 -6.69 -9.80 0.76
C PHE A 53 -5.27 -10.02 0.25
N VAL A 54 -4.37 -10.41 1.15
CA VAL A 54 -2.99 -10.81 0.81
C VAL A 54 -2.80 -12.21 1.35
N GLN A 55 -2.19 -13.09 0.56
CA GLN A 55 -1.78 -14.42 1.01
C GLN A 55 -0.26 -14.51 1.02
N ILE A 56 0.30 -15.04 2.11
CA ILE A 56 1.74 -15.31 2.18
C ILE A 56 1.95 -16.77 1.77
N ASP A 57 2.77 -17.00 0.73
CA ASP A 57 3.17 -18.33 0.27
C ASP A 57 4.67 -18.37 0.02
N ASP A 58 5.36 -19.34 0.62
CA ASP A 58 6.82 -19.55 0.55
C ASP A 58 7.69 -18.27 0.53
N HIS A 59 7.39 -17.33 1.45
CA HIS A 59 8.05 -16.03 1.62
C HIS A 59 7.67 -14.92 0.62
N GLU A 60 6.67 -15.15 -0.22
CA GLU A 60 6.11 -14.16 -1.13
C GLU A 60 4.70 -13.74 -0.71
N ALA A 61 4.37 -12.47 -0.96
CA ALA A 61 3.06 -11.91 -0.72
C ALA A 61 2.32 -11.75 -2.05
N TRP A 62 1.16 -12.40 -2.15
CA TRP A 62 0.28 -12.41 -3.32
C TRP A 62 -0.99 -11.60 -3.05
#